data_AF-A0A6A6UVN9-F1
#
_entry.id   AF-A0A6A6UVN9-F1
#
_cell.length_a   1.000
_cell.length_b   1.000
_cell.length_c   1.000
_cell.angle_alpha   90.00
_cell.angle_beta   90.00
_cell.angle_gamma   90.00
#
_symmetry.space_group_name_H-M   'P 1'
#
loop_
_entity.id
_entity.type
_entity.pdbx_description
1 polymer ?
#
loop_
_entity_poly.entity_id
_entity_poly.type
_entity_poly.pdbx_seq_one_letter_code
_entity_poly.pdbx_strand_id
1 'polypeptide(L)'
;MATAPVKIDTYSYPARHLGRNTTICGIIMLLSARREVLLPGSPLYDYVLSRSPNALKAATWIQNGLFYFLFGAHAIETVVFAVAKLKKHRVPFGMVWLKWILTCFVGGKFCMEHFDNVVVHKEAALR
;
A
#
# COMPACT_ATOMS: atom_id res chain seq x y z
N MET A 1 35.28 -5.75 2.56
CA MET A 1 34.88 -4.33 2.42
C MET A 1 33.39 -4.28 2.14
N ALA A 2 32.59 -3.56 2.94
CA ALA A 2 31.18 -3.37 2.61
C ALA A 2 31.09 -2.43 1.39
N THR A 3 30.54 -2.92 0.29
CA THR A 3 30.27 -2.10 -0.90
C THR A 3 29.21 -1.06 -0.58
N ALA A 4 29.39 0.17 -1.09
CA ALA A 4 28.40 1.23 -0.88
C ALA A 4 27.02 0.82 -1.45
N PRO A 5 25.90 1.16 -0.79
CA PRO A 5 24.57 0.81 -1.29
C PRO A 5 24.31 1.33 -2.71
N VAL A 6 23.67 0.50 -3.54
CA VAL A 6 23.33 0.88 -4.93
C VAL A 6 22.34 2.04 -4.95
N LYS A 7 22.53 2.95 -5.90
CA LYS A 7 21.59 4.06 -6.13
C LYS A 7 20.36 3.54 -6.89
N ILE A 8 19.16 3.82 -6.40
CA ILE A 8 17.91 3.57 -7.13
C ILE A 8 17.36 4.90 -7.66
N ASP A 9 17.35 5.08 -8.96
CA ASP A 9 16.96 6.31 -9.67
C ASP A 9 15.77 6.11 -10.61
N THR A 10 15.23 4.89 -10.66
CA THR A 10 14.07 4.53 -11.45
C THR A 10 12.96 4.01 -10.55
N TYR A 11 11.75 3.99 -11.11
CA TYR A 11 10.57 3.42 -10.48
C TYR A 11 9.96 2.38 -11.42
N SER A 12 9.57 1.24 -10.86
CA SER A 12 8.72 0.25 -11.51
C SER A 12 7.61 -0.13 -10.53
N TYR A 13 6.38 -0.25 -11.04
CA TYR A 13 5.27 -0.77 -10.23
C TYR A 13 5.56 -2.23 -9.82
N PRO A 14 5.12 -2.69 -8.63
CA PRO A 14 5.36 -4.05 -8.18
C PRO A 14 4.92 -5.10 -9.19
N ALA A 15 5.81 -6.05 -9.48
CA ALA A 15 5.54 -7.07 -10.48
C ALA A 15 4.69 -8.23 -9.92
N ARG A 16 3.97 -8.92 -10.81
CA ARG A 16 3.28 -10.19 -10.53
C ARG A 16 2.34 -10.09 -9.31
N HIS A 17 2.49 -11.02 -8.37
CA HIS A 17 1.62 -11.15 -7.21
C HIS A 17 1.73 -9.96 -6.25
N LEU A 18 2.90 -9.31 -6.14
CA LEU A 18 3.07 -8.11 -5.32
C LEU A 18 2.22 -6.96 -5.86
N GLY A 19 2.25 -6.74 -7.18
CA GLY A 19 1.42 -5.74 -7.85
C GLY A 19 -0.07 -5.99 -7.66
N ARG A 20 -0.52 -7.25 -7.82
CA ARG A 20 -1.91 -7.64 -7.58
C ARG A 20 -2.33 -7.37 -6.13
N ASN A 21 -1.49 -7.73 -5.16
CA ASN A 21 -1.80 -7.54 -3.75
C ASN A 21 -1.81 -6.05 -3.37
N THR A 22 -0.91 -5.24 -3.92
CA THR A 22 -0.94 -3.77 -3.78
C THR A 22 -2.25 -3.19 -4.32
N THR A 23 -2.72 -3.64 -5.49
CA THR A 23 -3.99 -3.18 -6.06
C THR A 23 -5.18 -3.57 -5.19
N ILE A 24 -5.25 -4.83 -4.73
CA ILE A 24 -6.32 -5.31 -3.84
C ILE A 24 -6.34 -4.49 -2.55
N CYS A 25 -5.18 -4.23 -1.95
CA CYS A 25 -5.08 -3.42 -0.74
C CYS A 25 -5.60 -1.99 -0.97
N GLY A 26 -5.20 -1.35 -2.09
CA GLY A 26 -5.70 -0.04 -2.47
C GLY A 26 -7.21 0.02 -2.67
N ILE A 27 -7.81 -1.03 -3.26
CA ILE A 27 -9.27 -1.13 -3.39
C ILE A 27 -9.92 -1.23 -2.01
N ILE A 28 -9.39 -2.06 -1.11
CA ILE A 28 -9.93 -2.20 0.26
C ILE A 28 -9.82 -0.87 1.01
N MET A 29 -8.69 -0.17 0.91
CA MET A 29 -8.53 1.17 1.51
C MET A 29 -9.53 2.17 0.94
N LEU A 30 -9.74 2.16 -0.38
CA LEU A 30 -10.72 3.05 -1.01
C LEU A 30 -12.14 2.76 -0.55
N LEU A 31 -12.53 1.49 -0.48
CA LEU A 31 -13.86 1.07 -0.03
C LEU A 31 -14.05 1.30 1.47
N SER A 32 -13.00 1.15 2.28
CA SER A 32 -13.07 1.43 3.72
C SER A 32 -13.24 2.92 4.01
N ALA A 33 -12.72 3.79 3.14
CA ALA A 33 -12.91 5.24 3.24
C ALA A 33 -14.28 5.74 2.77
N ARG A 34 -15.08 4.92 2.09
CA ARG A 34 -16.37 5.30 1.48
C ARG A 34 -17.55 4.78 2.27
N ARG A 35 -18.08 5.59 3.18
CA ARG A 35 -19.24 5.23 4.01
C ARG A 35 -20.48 4.92 3.17
N GLU A 36 -20.58 5.49 1.98
CA GLU A 36 -21.68 5.30 1.02
C GLU A 36 -21.89 3.82 0.66
N VAL A 37 -20.84 2.99 0.74
CA VAL A 37 -20.91 1.54 0.49
C VAL A 37 -21.79 0.81 1.52
N LEU A 38 -22.05 1.42 2.69
CA LEU A 38 -22.90 0.88 3.73
C LEU A 38 -24.22 1.65 3.90
N LEU A 39 -24.55 2.58 3.01
CA LEU A 39 -25.77 3.38 3.08
C LEU A 39 -26.86 2.88 2.12
N PRO A 40 -28.15 3.18 2.39
CA PRO A 40 -29.25 2.88 1.46
C PRO A 40 -28.97 3.36 0.04
N GLY A 41 -29.33 2.56 -0.96
CA GLY A 41 -29.04 2.81 -2.37
C GLY A 41 -27.70 2.25 -2.84
N SER A 42 -26.88 1.71 -1.93
CA SER A 42 -25.72 0.90 -2.32
C SER A 42 -26.13 -0.58 -2.47
N PRO A 43 -25.59 -1.31 -3.46
CA PRO A 43 -25.92 -2.73 -3.63
C PRO A 43 -25.62 -3.58 -2.39
N LEU A 44 -24.54 -3.27 -1.66
CA LEU A 44 -24.19 -4.00 -0.44
C LEU A 44 -25.24 -3.79 0.66
N TYR A 45 -25.68 -2.54 0.85
CA TYR A 45 -26.74 -2.26 1.81
C TYR A 45 -28.05 -2.92 1.39
N ASP A 46 -28.51 -2.66 0.17
CA ASP A 46 -29.85 -3.02 -0.27
C ASP A 46 -30.05 -4.54 -0.35
N TYR A 47 -29.03 -5.29 -0.81
CA TYR A 47 -29.13 -6.75 -0.95
C TYR A 47 -28.73 -7.52 0.31
N VAL A 48 -27.82 -7.00 1.13
CA VAL A 48 -27.22 -7.76 2.24
C VAL A 48 -27.53 -7.12 3.59
N LEU A 49 -27.15 -5.86 3.82
CA LEU A 49 -27.16 -5.26 5.16
C LEU A 49 -28.56 -4.84 5.63
N SER A 50 -29.46 -4.50 4.70
CA SER A 50 -30.85 -4.12 4.97
C SER A 50 -31.64 -5.22 5.70
N ARG A 51 -31.22 -6.47 5.55
CA ARG A 51 -31.89 -7.65 6.10
C ARG A 51 -31.62 -7.86 7.60
N SER A 52 -30.62 -7.18 8.17
CA SER A 52 -30.24 -7.40 9.58
C SER A 52 -29.53 -6.17 10.18
N PRO A 53 -30.08 -5.57 11.25
CA PRO A 53 -29.41 -4.50 11.99
C PRO A 53 -28.03 -4.91 12.53
N ASN A 54 -27.88 -6.19 12.90
CA ASN A 54 -26.59 -6.72 13.37
C ASN A 54 -25.56 -6.79 12.24
N ALA A 55 -25.98 -7.13 11.02
CA ALA A 55 -25.09 -7.14 9.86
C ALA A 55 -24.58 -5.73 9.54
N LEU A 56 -25.47 -4.72 9.55
CA LEU A 56 -25.09 -3.32 9.35
C LEU A 56 -24.11 -2.83 10.44
N LYS A 57 -24.39 -3.15 11.70
CA LYS A 57 -23.50 -2.80 12.83
C LYS A 57 -22.11 -3.43 12.67
N ALA A 58 -22.05 -4.72 12.32
CA ALA A 58 -20.79 -5.42 12.10
C ALA A 58 -20.03 -4.83 10.90
N ALA A 59 -20.70 -4.60 9.77
CA ALA A 59 -20.09 -4.01 8.58
C ALA A 59 -19.51 -2.61 8.86
N THR A 60 -20.23 -1.79 9.62
CA THR A 60 -19.76 -0.45 10.03
C THR A 60 -18.51 -0.54 10.92
N TRP A 61 -18.51 -1.47 11.89
CA TRP A 61 -17.34 -1.69 12.76
C TRP A 61 -16.13 -2.17 11.96
N ILE A 62 -16.33 -3.13 11.05
CA ILE A 62 -15.27 -3.65 10.16
C ILE A 62 -14.75 -2.53 9.24
N GLN A 63 -15.62 -1.74 8.62
CA GLN A 63 -15.21 -0.65 7.73
C GLN A 63 -14.34 0.37 8.45
N ASN A 64 -14.76 0.83 9.63
CA ASN A 64 -14.00 1.75 10.46
C ASN A 64 -12.66 1.13 10.90
N GLY A 65 -12.68 -0.13 11.33
CA GLY A 65 -11.47 -0.87 11.70
C GLY A 65 -10.47 -0.95 10.54
N LEU A 66 -10.92 -1.33 9.35
CA LEU A 66 -10.12 -1.37 8.14
C LEU A 66 -9.58 0.01 7.76
N PHE A 67 -10.40 1.05 7.85
CA PHE A 67 -9.98 2.42 7.55
C PHE A 67 -8.84 2.84 8.48
N TYR A 68 -9.05 2.83 9.80
CA TYR A 68 -8.04 3.31 10.74
C TYR A 68 -6.80 2.43 10.75
N PHE A 69 -6.96 1.11 10.68
CA PHE A 69 -5.83 0.19 10.66
C PHE A 69 -5.00 0.34 9.37
N LEU A 70 -5.60 0.27 8.19
CA LEU A 70 -4.86 0.32 6.94
C LEU A 70 -4.22 1.69 6.72
N PHE A 71 -4.95 2.79 6.90
CA PHE A 71 -4.38 4.13 6.72
C PHE A 71 -3.30 4.43 7.76
N GLY A 72 -3.51 4.04 9.02
CA GLY A 72 -2.53 4.24 10.09
C GLY A 72 -1.27 3.42 9.88
N ALA A 73 -1.40 2.10 9.67
CA ALA A 73 -0.27 1.21 9.45
C ALA A 73 0.52 1.61 8.19
N HIS A 74 -0.16 1.90 7.09
CA HIS A 74 0.50 2.25 5.83
C HIS A 74 1.18 3.63 5.89
N ALA A 75 0.64 4.58 6.65
CA ALA A 75 1.33 5.85 6.91
C ALA A 75 2.66 5.62 7.65
N ILE A 76 2.65 4.79 8.70
CA ILE A 76 3.87 4.42 9.44
C ILE A 76 4.86 3.69 8.54
N GLU A 77 4.41 2.68 7.79
CA GLU A 77 5.22 1.93 6.83
C GLU A 77 5.86 2.87 5.79
N THR A 78 5.12 3.86 5.30
CA THR A 78 5.62 4.83 4.32
C THR A 78 6.75 5.68 4.89
N VAL A 79 6.63 6.14 6.14
CA VAL A 79 7.70 6.89 6.82
C VAL A 79 8.93 6.00 7.02
N VAL A 80 8.74 4.77 7.51
CA VAL A 80 9.83 3.79 7.69
C VAL A 80 10.52 3.52 6.35
N PHE A 81 9.76 3.31 5.28
CA PHE A 81 10.28 3.07 3.95
C PHE A 81 11.12 4.25 3.42
N ALA A 82 10.63 5.48 3.60
CA ALA A 82 11.34 6.68 3.21
C ALA A 82 12.71 6.82 3.90
N VAL A 83 12.73 6.62 5.23
CA VAL A 83 13.92 6.84 6.05
C VAL A 83 14.91 5.68 5.96
N ALA A 84 14.41 4.44 5.96
CA ALA A 84 15.26 3.25 6.02
C ALA A 84 15.72 2.74 4.65
N LYS A 85 14.89 2.88 3.61
CA LYS A 85 15.20 2.34 2.27
C LYS A 85 15.49 3.43 1.24
N LEU A 86 14.58 4.38 1.01
CA LEU A 86 14.78 5.41 -0.03
C LEU A 86 16.03 6.26 0.23
N LYS A 87 16.24 6.70 1.48
CA LYS A 87 17.44 7.44 1.87
C LYS A 87 18.71 6.59 1.70
N LYS A 88 18.70 5.33 2.17
CA LYS A 88 19.84 4.40 2.08
C LYS A 88 20.27 4.18 0.63
N HIS A 89 19.32 4.04 -0.27
CA HIS A 89 19.55 3.80 -1.70
C HIS A 89 19.54 5.07 -2.55
N ARG A 90 19.68 6.24 -1.90
CA ARG A 90 19.86 7.56 -2.55
C ARG A 90 18.82 7.84 -3.64
N VAL A 91 17.57 7.48 -3.37
CA VAL A 91 16.46 7.72 -4.29
C VAL A 91 16.24 9.23 -4.42
N PRO A 92 16.30 9.80 -5.64
CA PRO A 92 16.24 11.24 -5.83
C PRO A 92 14.85 11.77 -5.49
N PHE A 93 14.78 12.81 -4.65
CA PHE A 93 13.54 13.54 -4.43
C PHE A 93 12.99 14.07 -5.76
N GLY A 94 11.68 13.85 -5.99
CA GLY A 94 11.02 14.14 -7.27
C GLY A 94 10.02 13.04 -7.62
N MET A 95 9.69 12.93 -8.91
CA MET A 95 8.65 11.98 -9.37
C MET A 95 8.96 10.52 -9.05
N VAL A 96 10.22 10.11 -9.07
CA VAL A 96 10.62 8.74 -8.73
C VAL A 96 10.35 8.44 -7.26
N TRP A 97 10.81 9.33 -6.37
CA TRP A 97 10.55 9.22 -4.93
C TRP A 97 9.05 9.23 -4.62
N LEU A 98 8.30 10.14 -5.26
CA LEU A 98 6.85 10.23 -5.05
C LEU A 98 6.12 8.94 -5.46
N LYS A 99 6.47 8.35 -6.61
CA LYS A 99 5.87 7.08 -7.05
C LYS A 99 6.16 5.95 -6.06
N TRP A 100 7.37 5.87 -5.53
CA TRP A 100 7.75 4.90 -4.50
C TRP A 100 6.94 5.10 -3.21
N ILE A 101 6.78 6.35 -2.77
CA ILE A 101 6.01 6.69 -1.56
C ILE A 101 4.53 6.38 -1.72
N LEU A 102 3.91 6.76 -2.83
CA LEU A 102 2.50 6.46 -3.10
C LEU A 102 2.27 4.95 -3.20
N THR A 103 3.18 4.22 -3.86
CA THR A 103 3.09 2.76 -3.95
C THR A 103 3.26 2.12 -2.57
N CYS A 104 4.13 2.66 -1.70
CA CYS A 104 4.28 2.18 -0.33
C CYS A 104 3.05 2.50 0.53
N PHE A 105 2.45 3.67 0.36
CA PHE A 105 1.24 4.03 1.09
C PHE A 105 0.05 3.13 0.71
N VAL A 106 -0.04 2.69 -0.55
CA VAL A 106 -1.11 1.79 -1.00
C VAL A 106 -0.78 0.32 -0.73
N GLY A 107 0.46 -0.08 -0.98
CA GLY A 107 0.89 -1.48 -0.96
C GLY A 107 1.58 -1.94 0.30
N GLY A 108 1.98 -1.01 1.19
CA GLY A 108 2.68 -1.30 2.42
C GLY A 108 3.90 -2.19 2.20
N LYS A 109 3.96 -3.29 2.97
CA LYS A 109 4.98 -4.33 2.84
C LYS A 109 5.22 -4.84 1.41
N PHE A 110 4.20 -4.92 0.54
CA PHE A 110 4.37 -5.45 -0.82
C PHE A 110 5.25 -4.52 -1.67
N CYS A 111 5.17 -3.21 -1.43
CA CYS A 111 6.07 -2.24 -2.04
C CYS A 111 7.50 -2.40 -1.51
N MET A 112 7.66 -2.63 -0.20
CA MET A 112 8.97 -2.82 0.41
C MET A 112 9.68 -4.07 -0.13
N GLU A 113 8.95 -5.17 -0.26
CA GLU A 113 9.47 -6.42 -0.83
C GLU A 113 9.85 -6.25 -2.31
N HIS A 114 9.01 -5.54 -3.08
CA HIS A 114 9.36 -5.21 -4.46
C HIS A 114 10.61 -4.32 -4.55
N PHE A 115 10.74 -3.33 -3.68
CA PHE A 115 11.92 -2.48 -3.63
C PHE A 115 13.19 -3.28 -3.32
N ASP A 116 13.12 -4.23 -2.38
CA ASP A 116 14.23 -5.13 -2.05
C ASP A 116 14.63 -5.98 -3.26
N ASN A 117 13.66 -6.48 -4.02
CA ASN A 117 13.94 -7.17 -5.28
C ASN A 117 14.65 -6.24 -6.29
N VAL A 118 14.20 -5.01 -6.46
CA VAL A 118 14.85 -4.02 -7.35
C VAL A 118 16.30 -3.77 -6.94
N VAL A 119 16.58 -3.64 -5.64
CA VAL A 119 17.94 -3.49 -5.10
C VAL A 119 18.80 -4.70 -5.45
N VAL A 120 18.32 -5.92 -5.15
CA VAL A 120 19.06 -7.17 -5.43
C VAL A 120 19.37 -7.32 -6.92
N HIS A 121 18.41 -7.03 -7.80
CA HIS A 121 18.63 -7.12 -9.24
C HIS A 121 19.66 -6.09 -9.72
N LYS A 122 19.62 -4.86 -9.18
CA LYS A 122 20.59 -3.82 -9.54
C LYS A 122 21.98 -4.14 -9.01
N GLU A 123 22.09 -4.73 -7.82
CA GLU A 123 23.37 -5.22 -7.27
C GLU A 123 23.96 -6.34 -8.13
N ALA A 124 23.14 -7.30 -8.56
CA ALA A 124 23.59 -8.40 -9.41
C ALA A 124 24.08 -7.92 -10.78
N ALA A 125 23.45 -6.89 -11.37
CA ALA A 125 23.85 -6.32 -12.65
C ALA A 125 25.14 -5.50 -12.61
N LEU A 126 25.66 -5.17 -11.41
CA LEU A 126 26.89 -4.40 -11.20
C LEU A 126 28.09 -5.28 -10.80
N ARG A 127 27.88 -6.58 -10.62
CA ARG A 127 28.93 -7.58 -10.37
C ARG A 127 29.38 -8.19 -11.69
#